data_AF-A0A2S1XUG2-F1
#
_entry.id   AF-A0A2S1XUG2-F1
#
_cell.length_a   1.000
_cell.length_b   1.000
_cell.length_c   1.000
_cell.angle_alpha   90.00
_cell.angle_beta   90.00
_cell.angle_gamma   90.00
#
_symmetry.space_group_name_H-M   'P 1'
#
loop_
_entity.id
_entity.type
_entity.pdbx_description
1 polymer ?
#
loop_
_entity_poly.entity_id
_entity_poly.type
_entity_poly.pdbx_seq_one_letter_code
_entity_poly.pdbx_strand_id
1 'polypeptide(L)'
;MTPQTIRSYLRRYGERRLVRDLLRDDSGRGPRLPPETEGIVKAILDEKHLTLEGCSLNEAVIIINGRLEQTGLKPVSFNTVKNRLWKHWTAEDVARRRGDRTAVRKHRRRGGSLVPDYPLQACQIDETEIDILAVDEAGNLLKRLWVIVLVDVLTHMILGFWLWPRSANREAIGLCIQHAIRPKAAYFQKFGIEATDAFGRPERIISDRAAWYKSLQDNKCLEDLRITVEPRRGEPHIRGVVERLQGSINQQLRKGRGRTGRSPADRGEYPAEERACLTYEQIEKAVAITAFRICNGEMDKKTRKRPDLEWAKHATRIPEHLLVVDWEAVQLAFLPEHTGRLSSKGIPAFGLTYWNGDDPRLAELYANRGREALRIKVNRNDVSHIYVRHPSWDSWVVVPRADGVLTPLTAWELEAQNERERAEAETSWVERGKSREMVDAALTPTAGAGRKPGHSRKAASGALAARVAGEAPKPHAAEMALNRLKTSGDGLGRLPAVEDCFDVEPWGNS
;
A
#
# COMPACT_ATOMS: atom_id res chain seq x y z
N MET A 1 49.83 -5.01 51.49
CA MET A 1 49.51 -6.46 51.53
C MET A 1 50.42 -7.11 52.57
N THR A 2 49.91 -8.03 53.38
CA THR A 2 50.74 -8.72 54.39
C THR A 2 51.64 -9.76 53.72
N PRO A 3 52.85 -10.04 54.27
CA PRO A 3 53.78 -11.03 53.71
C PRO A 3 53.17 -12.44 53.55
N GLN A 4 52.24 -12.82 54.42
CA GLN A 4 51.51 -14.09 54.34
C GLN A 4 50.58 -14.17 53.11
N THR A 5 49.92 -13.07 52.75
CA THR A 5 49.04 -13.04 51.57
C THR A 5 49.85 -13.17 50.28
N ILE A 6 51.03 -12.55 50.22
CA ILE A 6 51.95 -12.66 49.09
C ILE A 6 52.45 -14.11 48.93
N ARG A 7 52.85 -14.78 50.02
CA ARG A 7 53.26 -16.19 49.98
C ARG A 7 52.12 -17.12 49.56
N SER A 8 50.89 -16.86 50.00
CA SER A 8 49.70 -17.63 49.61
C SER A 8 49.42 -17.52 48.10
N TYR A 9 49.48 -16.31 47.54
CA TYR A 9 49.28 -16.09 46.11
C TYR A 9 50.41 -16.68 45.26
N LEU A 10 51.67 -16.55 45.69
CA LEU A 10 52.80 -17.17 45.01
C LEU A 10 52.74 -18.70 45.04
N ARG A 11 52.24 -19.30 46.12
CA ARG A 11 52.03 -20.76 46.21
C ARG A 11 50.92 -21.22 45.24
N ARG A 12 49.75 -20.56 45.26
CA ARG A 12 48.63 -20.89 44.35
C ARG A 12 49.04 -20.71 42.88
N TYR A 13 49.75 -19.63 42.57
CA TYR A 13 50.29 -19.38 41.23
C TYR A 13 51.40 -20.38 40.85
N GLY A 14 52.26 -20.78 41.79
CA GLY A 14 53.33 -21.73 41.52
C GLY A 14 52.85 -23.11 41.07
N GLU A 15 51.71 -23.57 41.61
CA GLU A 15 51.12 -24.88 41.30
C GLU A 15 50.39 -24.89 39.94
N ARG A 16 49.73 -23.79 39.57
CA ARG A 16 48.81 -23.76 38.41
C ARG A 16 49.20 -22.78 37.30
N ARG A 17 50.08 -21.81 37.59
CA ARG A 17 50.58 -20.73 36.72
C ARG A 17 49.51 -19.89 36.04
N LEU A 18 48.33 -19.77 36.65
CA LEU A 18 47.23 -18.99 36.09
C LEU A 18 47.15 -17.61 36.76
N VAL A 19 47.06 -16.55 35.96
CA VAL A 19 47.00 -15.15 36.45
C VAL A 19 45.81 -14.92 37.39
N ARG A 20 44.71 -15.67 37.23
CA ARG A 20 43.54 -15.62 38.11
C ARG A 20 43.84 -16.02 39.56
N ASP A 21 44.91 -16.77 39.83
CA ASP A 21 45.27 -17.22 41.18
C ASP A 21 45.97 -16.12 42.00
N LEU A 22 46.38 -15.04 41.33
CA LEU A 22 46.89 -13.81 41.95
C LEU A 22 45.78 -12.78 42.20
N LEU A 23 44.56 -13.02 41.70
CA LEU A 23 43.41 -12.19 41.98
C LEU A 23 42.93 -12.43 43.41
N ARG A 24 42.44 -11.36 44.03
CA ARG A 24 41.88 -11.41 45.37
C ARG A 24 40.65 -12.32 45.36
N ASP A 25 40.68 -13.34 46.20
CA ASP A 25 39.60 -14.32 46.32
C ASP A 25 38.43 -13.71 47.11
N ASP A 26 37.62 -12.93 46.41
CA ASP A 26 36.47 -12.21 46.96
C ASP A 26 35.21 -13.11 47.00
N SER A 27 35.34 -14.37 46.56
CA SER A 27 34.25 -15.33 46.31
C SER A 27 33.46 -15.76 47.56
N GLY A 28 33.88 -15.34 48.76
CA GLY A 28 33.23 -15.67 50.03
C GLY A 28 32.52 -14.53 50.77
N ARG A 29 32.60 -13.27 50.29
CA ARG A 29 32.04 -12.09 50.99
C ARG A 29 30.61 -11.75 50.58
N GLY A 30 29.77 -12.75 50.37
CA GLY A 30 28.33 -12.53 50.29
C GLY A 30 27.75 -12.23 51.68
N PRO A 31 26.93 -11.18 51.88
CA PRO A 31 26.24 -10.99 53.15
C PRO A 31 25.25 -12.15 53.34
N ARG A 32 25.58 -13.05 54.28
CA ARG A 32 24.69 -14.12 54.73
C ARG A 32 23.64 -13.47 55.64
N LEU A 33 22.48 -13.17 55.05
CA LEU A 33 21.28 -12.94 55.86
C LEU A 33 20.95 -14.26 56.57
N PRO A 34 20.53 -14.23 57.84
CA PRO A 34 20.01 -15.43 58.50
C PRO A 34 18.89 -16.04 57.65
N PRO A 35 18.79 -17.38 57.57
CA PRO A 35 17.79 -18.05 56.73
C PRO A 35 16.36 -17.65 57.12
N GLU A 36 16.12 -17.38 58.41
CA GLU A 36 14.85 -16.86 58.91
C GLU A 36 14.51 -15.47 58.36
N THR A 37 15.48 -14.55 58.36
CA THR A 37 15.33 -13.21 57.76
C THR A 37 15.09 -13.30 56.25
N GLU A 38 15.77 -14.21 55.55
CA GLU A 38 15.59 -14.42 54.11
C GLU A 38 14.20 -14.99 53.80
N GLY A 39 13.68 -15.88 54.65
CA GLY A 39 12.30 -16.39 54.57
C GLY A 39 11.25 -15.29 54.72
N ILE A 40 11.38 -14.43 55.74
CA ILE A 40 10.45 -13.31 56.00
C ILE A 40 10.46 -12.31 54.84
N VAL A 41 11.64 -11.92 54.36
CA VAL A 41 11.78 -11.00 53.21
C VAL A 41 11.12 -11.57 51.97
N LYS A 42 11.34 -12.86 51.68
CA LYS A 42 10.77 -13.52 50.51
C LYS A 42 9.24 -13.59 50.58
N ALA A 43 8.69 -14.01 51.73
CA ALA A 43 7.24 -14.14 51.90
C ALA A 43 6.52 -12.80 51.73
N ILE A 44 7.02 -11.74 52.38
CA ILE A 44 6.38 -10.42 52.31
C ILE A 44 6.47 -9.80 50.91
N LEU A 45 7.60 -9.99 50.21
CA LEU A 45 7.71 -9.55 48.81
C LEU A 45 6.70 -10.29 47.92
N ASP A 46 6.52 -11.59 48.11
CA ASP A 46 5.59 -12.40 47.31
C ASP A 46 4.12 -12.01 47.55
N GLU A 47 3.73 -11.84 48.81
CA GLU A 47 2.35 -11.59 49.22
C GLU A 47 1.89 -10.14 49.08
N LYS A 48 2.78 -9.17 49.33
CA LYS A 48 2.42 -7.75 49.44
C LYS A 48 2.96 -6.88 48.32
N HIS A 49 4.11 -7.21 47.75
CA HIS A 49 4.74 -6.41 46.68
C HIS A 49 4.46 -6.96 45.27
N LEU A 50 4.46 -8.29 45.11
CA LEU A 50 4.34 -8.98 43.82
C LEU A 50 2.90 -9.37 43.47
N THR A 51 1.96 -8.46 43.70
CA THR A 51 0.53 -8.60 43.32
C THR A 51 0.09 -7.45 42.40
N LEU A 52 -1.06 -7.59 41.76
CA LEU A 52 -1.63 -6.59 40.84
C LEU A 52 -1.85 -5.23 41.54
N GLU A 53 -2.26 -5.27 42.80
CA GLU A 53 -2.48 -4.10 43.68
C GLU A 53 -1.32 -3.92 44.68
N GLY A 54 -0.15 -4.47 44.36
CA GLY A 54 0.98 -4.57 45.29
C GLY A 54 1.58 -3.23 45.72
N CYS A 55 1.98 -3.16 46.99
CA CYS A 55 2.55 -1.98 47.63
C CYS A 55 3.89 -1.55 47.02
N SER A 56 4.32 -0.31 47.29
CA SER A 56 5.63 0.15 46.83
C SER A 56 6.77 -0.62 47.51
N LEU A 57 7.95 -0.67 46.90
CA LEU A 57 9.10 -1.38 47.51
C LEU A 57 9.52 -0.73 48.84
N ASN A 58 9.30 0.58 49.00
CA ASN A 58 9.53 1.29 50.26
C ASN A 58 8.53 0.84 51.35
N GLU A 59 7.25 0.72 51.01
CA GLU A 59 6.23 0.19 51.94
C GLU A 59 6.53 -1.26 52.32
N ALA A 60 6.96 -2.10 51.36
CA ALA A 60 7.37 -3.46 51.63
C ALA A 60 8.56 -3.51 52.62
N VAL A 61 9.53 -2.60 52.51
CA VAL A 61 10.66 -2.51 53.47
C VAL A 61 10.19 -2.14 54.88
N ILE A 62 9.21 -1.24 55.00
CA ILE A 62 8.61 -0.87 56.29
C ILE A 62 7.94 -2.10 56.92
N ILE A 63 7.12 -2.83 56.15
CA ILE A 63 6.41 -4.03 56.62
C ILE A 63 7.41 -5.13 57.01
N ILE A 64 8.46 -5.33 56.20
CA ILE A 64 9.54 -6.30 56.47
C ILE A 64 10.23 -5.95 57.79
N ASN A 65 10.68 -4.72 57.96
CA ASN A 65 11.41 -4.33 59.17
C ASN A 65 10.53 -4.39 60.42
N GLY A 66 9.25 -4.00 60.34
CA GLY A 66 8.31 -4.18 61.43
C GLY A 66 8.14 -5.65 61.83
N ARG A 67 8.12 -6.58 60.87
CA ARG A 67 8.03 -8.02 61.14
C ARG A 67 9.33 -8.59 61.71
N LEU A 68 10.49 -8.07 61.29
CA LEU A 68 11.79 -8.47 61.83
C LEU A 68 11.96 -8.01 63.28
N GLU A 69 11.53 -6.79 63.62
CA GLU A 69 11.57 -6.30 65.01
C GLU A 69 10.66 -7.13 65.94
N GLN A 70 9.45 -7.48 65.50
CA GLN A 70 8.54 -8.35 66.25
C GLN A 70 9.11 -9.75 66.53
N THR A 71 10.04 -10.21 65.68
CA THR A 71 10.69 -11.52 65.80
C THR A 71 12.08 -11.44 66.44
N GLY A 72 12.49 -10.25 66.91
CA GLY A 72 13.79 -10.03 67.54
C GLY A 72 14.99 -10.03 66.57
N LEU A 73 14.73 -9.93 65.27
CA LEU A 73 15.74 -9.93 64.22
C LEU A 73 16.16 -8.50 63.84
N LYS A 74 17.41 -8.35 63.37
CA LYS A 74 17.94 -7.03 62.97
C LYS A 74 17.25 -6.50 61.71
N PRO A 75 16.93 -5.20 61.66
CA PRO A 75 16.32 -4.58 60.48
C PRO A 75 17.27 -4.63 59.27
N VAL A 76 16.70 -4.70 58.08
CA VAL A 76 17.40 -4.75 56.80
C VAL A 76 17.31 -3.42 56.07
N SER A 77 18.36 -3.10 55.31
CA SER A 77 18.37 -1.89 54.48
C SER A 77 17.50 -2.05 53.22
N PHE A 78 17.04 -0.93 52.67
CA PHE A 78 16.34 -0.91 51.38
C PHE A 78 17.12 -1.62 50.28
N ASN A 79 18.43 -1.38 50.18
CA ASN A 79 19.29 -2.03 49.18
C ASN A 79 19.38 -3.54 49.39
N THR A 80 19.32 -4.01 50.64
CA THR A 80 19.28 -5.44 50.96
C THR A 80 18.00 -6.09 50.41
N VAL A 81 16.84 -5.47 50.65
CA VAL A 81 15.54 -5.97 50.14
C VAL A 81 15.49 -5.90 48.61
N LYS A 82 15.93 -4.78 48.01
CA LYS A 82 16.03 -4.61 46.56
C LYS A 82 16.93 -5.69 45.92
N ASN A 83 18.09 -5.96 46.50
CA ASN A 83 18.99 -7.00 46.01
C ASN A 83 18.38 -8.41 46.15
N ARG A 84 17.56 -8.65 47.19
CA ARG A 84 16.86 -9.93 47.36
C ARG A 84 15.68 -10.11 46.40
N LEU A 85 14.96 -9.04 46.08
CA LEU A 85 13.96 -9.04 45.02
C LEU A 85 14.58 -9.54 43.70
N TRP A 86 15.71 -8.96 43.27
CA TRP A 86 16.39 -9.35 42.03
C TRP A 86 17.14 -10.68 42.09
N LYS A 87 17.41 -11.20 43.30
CA LYS A 87 17.96 -12.55 43.49
C LYS A 87 16.91 -13.64 43.30
N HIS A 88 15.66 -13.38 43.72
CA HIS A 88 14.59 -14.37 43.72
C HIS A 88 13.65 -14.29 42.52
N TRP A 89 13.47 -13.12 41.92
CA TRP A 89 12.57 -12.92 40.78
C TRP A 89 13.26 -12.14 39.66
N THR A 90 12.94 -12.52 38.42
CA THR A 90 13.38 -11.78 37.24
C THR A 90 12.52 -10.53 37.02
N ALA A 91 13.03 -9.54 36.28
CA ALA A 91 12.25 -8.35 35.92
C ALA A 91 10.99 -8.68 35.10
N GLU A 92 11.01 -9.76 34.33
CA GLU A 92 9.83 -10.26 33.63
C GLU A 92 8.78 -10.81 34.60
N ASP A 93 9.19 -11.60 35.59
CA ASP A 93 8.29 -12.16 36.60
C ASP A 93 7.62 -11.08 37.45
N VAL A 94 8.40 -10.08 37.88
CA VAL A 94 7.89 -8.93 38.63
C VAL A 94 6.89 -8.15 37.78
N ALA A 95 7.23 -7.83 36.53
CA ALA A 95 6.34 -7.09 35.63
C ALA A 95 5.04 -7.87 35.34
N ARG A 96 5.14 -9.18 35.14
CA ARG A 96 3.99 -10.07 34.88
C ARG A 96 3.04 -10.11 36.07
N ARG A 97 3.57 -10.30 37.28
CA ARG A 97 2.75 -10.40 38.50
C ARG A 97 2.13 -9.07 38.92
N ARG A 98 2.78 -7.95 38.59
CA ARG A 98 2.24 -6.59 38.78
C ARG A 98 1.36 -6.10 37.63
N GLY A 99 1.12 -6.93 36.59
CA GLY A 99 0.25 -6.57 35.47
C GLY A 99 0.79 -5.48 34.54
N ASP A 100 2.07 -5.14 34.61
CA ASP A 100 2.69 -4.13 33.74
C ASP A 100 2.97 -4.72 32.35
N ARG A 101 1.96 -4.67 31.48
CA ARG A 101 2.03 -5.16 30.10
C ARG A 101 3.14 -4.50 29.29
N THR A 102 3.55 -3.27 29.63
CA THR A 102 4.60 -2.53 28.94
C THR A 102 5.98 -3.03 29.35
N ALA A 103 6.21 -3.23 30.65
CA ALA A 103 7.45 -3.82 31.16
C ALA A 103 7.61 -5.30 30.76
N VAL A 104 6.52 -6.07 30.75
CA VAL A 104 6.53 -7.46 30.23
C VAL A 104 6.99 -7.48 28.77
N ARG A 105 6.48 -6.58 27.93
CA ARG A 105 6.93 -6.47 26.52
C ARG A 105 8.40 -6.09 26.38
N LYS A 106 8.95 -5.28 27.30
CA LYS A 106 10.38 -4.91 27.30
C LYS A 106 11.27 -6.09 27.70
N HIS A 107 10.81 -6.96 28.60
CA HIS A 107 11.60 -8.05 29.15
C HIS A 107 11.42 -9.39 28.44
N ARG A 108 10.35 -9.56 27.65
CA ARG A 108 10.16 -10.73 26.79
C ARG A 108 11.41 -10.91 25.91
N ARG A 109 12.09 -12.05 26.01
CA ARG A 109 13.10 -12.42 25.02
C ARG A 109 12.46 -12.30 23.64
N ARG A 110 12.99 -11.41 22.80
CA ARG A 110 12.63 -11.38 21.38
C ARG A 110 12.97 -12.77 20.86
N GLY A 111 11.95 -13.50 20.41
CA GLY A 111 12.09 -14.88 19.91
C GLY A 111 13.22 -14.96 18.88
N GLY A 112 13.80 -16.16 18.73
CA GLY A 112 14.89 -16.42 17.81
C GLY A 112 14.66 -15.71 16.48
N SER A 113 15.56 -14.78 16.16
CA SER A 113 15.52 -14.05 14.90
C SER A 113 15.46 -15.08 13.78
N LEU A 114 14.39 -15.07 12.98
CA LEU A 114 14.50 -15.53 11.60
C LEU A 114 15.62 -14.67 11.00
N VAL A 115 16.82 -15.22 10.89
CA VAL A 115 17.91 -14.59 10.16
C VAL A 115 17.83 -15.18 8.77
N PRO A 116 17.42 -14.42 7.75
CA PRO A 116 17.41 -14.94 6.40
C PRO A 116 18.85 -15.28 5.95
N ASP A 117 19.01 -16.34 5.17
CA ASP A 117 20.29 -16.85 4.68
C ASP A 117 20.79 -16.06 3.45
N TYR A 118 19.86 -15.50 2.69
CA TYR A 118 20.10 -14.72 1.46
C TYR A 118 19.05 -13.59 1.29
N PRO A 119 19.36 -12.56 0.49
CA PRO A 119 18.43 -11.48 0.20
C PRO A 119 17.19 -11.98 -0.55
N LEU A 120 16.05 -11.31 -0.41
CA LEU A 120 14.73 -11.69 -0.95
C LEU A 120 14.03 -12.87 -0.24
N GLN A 121 14.70 -13.61 0.64
CA GLN A 121 14.07 -14.71 1.38
C GLN A 121 13.01 -14.23 2.38
N ALA A 122 13.20 -13.02 2.93
CA ALA A 122 12.20 -12.35 3.75
C ALA A 122 12.32 -10.83 3.58
N CYS A 123 11.20 -10.21 3.19
CA CYS A 123 11.08 -8.77 3.08
C CYS A 123 9.98 -8.28 4.00
N GLN A 124 10.15 -7.11 4.60
CA GLN A 124 9.10 -6.45 5.37
C GLN A 124 8.49 -5.33 4.55
N ILE A 125 7.16 -5.25 4.54
CA ILE A 125 6.45 -4.09 4.02
C ILE A 125 6.06 -3.15 5.18
N ASP A 126 6.19 -1.86 4.97
CA ASP A 126 5.68 -0.84 5.90
C ASP A 126 5.21 0.40 5.14
N GLU A 127 4.40 1.24 5.78
CA GLU A 127 4.03 2.54 5.24
C GLU A 127 4.24 3.64 6.25
N THR A 128 4.48 4.84 5.72
CA THR A 128 4.59 6.03 6.54
C THR A 128 4.10 7.25 5.77
N GLU A 129 3.54 8.21 6.51
CA GLU A 129 3.09 9.49 5.96
C GLU A 129 4.27 10.47 5.84
N ILE A 130 4.32 11.22 4.74
CA ILE A 130 5.32 12.27 4.52
C ILE A 130 4.76 13.63 4.94
N ASP A 131 5.59 14.47 5.56
CA ASP A 131 5.21 15.79 6.05
C ASP A 131 5.18 16.88 4.95
N ILE A 132 4.59 16.58 3.78
CA ILE A 132 4.48 17.53 2.66
C ILE A 132 3.13 17.46 1.93
N LEU A 133 2.65 18.63 1.49
CA LEU A 133 1.53 18.74 0.56
C LEU A 133 2.07 18.79 -0.87
N ALA A 134 1.55 17.91 -1.71
CA ALA A 134 1.84 17.93 -3.14
C ALA A 134 0.90 18.91 -3.85
N VAL A 135 1.27 19.36 -5.05
CA VAL A 135 0.37 20.07 -5.97
C VAL A 135 0.25 19.31 -7.29
N ASP A 136 -0.88 19.46 -7.97
CA ASP A 136 -1.03 19.01 -9.36
C ASP A 136 -0.34 19.97 -10.34
N GLU A 137 -0.38 19.65 -11.64
CA GLU A 137 0.21 20.49 -12.69
C GLU A 137 -0.44 21.88 -12.81
N ALA A 138 -1.70 22.02 -12.38
CA ALA A 138 -2.42 23.29 -12.36
C ALA A 138 -2.16 24.09 -11.07
N GLY A 139 -1.39 23.55 -10.11
CA GLY A 139 -1.08 24.17 -8.83
C GLY A 139 -2.13 23.95 -7.75
N ASN A 140 -3.11 23.08 -7.96
CA ASN A 140 -4.10 22.73 -6.95
C ASN A 140 -3.48 21.85 -5.86
N LEU A 141 -3.86 22.10 -4.62
CA LEU A 141 -3.35 21.38 -3.47
C LEU A 141 -3.85 19.92 -3.46
N LEU A 142 -2.91 18.98 -3.36
CA LEU A 142 -3.18 17.57 -3.14
C LEU A 142 -3.10 17.21 -1.64
N LYS A 143 -3.65 16.05 -1.30
CA LYS A 143 -3.51 15.46 0.03
C LYS A 143 -2.05 15.09 0.32
N ARG A 144 -1.75 14.90 1.61
CA ARG A 144 -0.47 14.33 2.04
C ARG A 144 -0.27 12.95 1.43
N LEU A 145 0.96 12.69 1.00
CA LEU A 145 1.35 11.43 0.40
C LEU A 145 1.84 10.45 1.46
N TRP A 146 1.50 9.19 1.23
CA TRP A 146 2.00 8.03 1.96
C TRP A 146 3.08 7.36 1.12
N VAL A 147 4.18 6.98 1.75
CA VAL A 147 5.21 6.12 1.16
C VAL A 147 4.99 4.72 1.68
N ILE A 148 4.79 3.80 0.76
CA ILE A 148 4.82 2.36 1.02
C ILE A 148 6.21 1.88 0.62
N VAL A 149 6.85 1.07 1.44
CA VAL A 149 8.20 0.55 1.17
C VAL A 149 8.28 -0.94 1.39
N LEU A 150 9.04 -1.61 0.54
CA LEU A 150 9.45 -3.00 0.72
C LEU A 150 10.95 -3.06 1.00
N VAL A 151 11.31 -3.66 2.13
CA VAL A 151 12.69 -3.69 2.63
C VAL A 151 13.13 -5.13 2.88
N ASP A 152 14.33 -5.49 2.43
CA ASP A 152 14.94 -6.78 2.71
C ASP A 152 15.39 -6.89 4.18
N VAL A 153 15.01 -7.96 4.87
CA VAL A 153 15.27 -8.16 6.31
C VAL A 153 16.75 -8.37 6.60
N LEU A 154 17.47 -9.08 5.74
CA LEU A 154 18.88 -9.42 5.97
C LEU A 154 19.79 -8.18 5.82
N THR A 155 19.63 -7.48 4.71
CA THR A 155 20.54 -6.43 4.24
C THR A 155 20.06 -5.03 4.64
N HIS A 156 18.79 -4.88 5.01
CA HIS A 156 18.11 -3.59 5.21
C HIS A 156 18.00 -2.77 3.91
N MET A 157 18.18 -3.40 2.74
CA MET A 157 18.07 -2.75 1.43
C MET A 157 16.61 -2.45 1.13
N ILE A 158 16.30 -1.18 0.83
CA ILE A 158 15.00 -0.79 0.29
C ILE A 158 14.97 -1.25 -1.17
N LEU A 159 14.08 -2.18 -1.48
CA LEU A 159 13.97 -2.79 -2.81
C LEU A 159 13.09 -1.96 -3.73
N GLY A 160 12.00 -1.43 -3.19
CA GLY A 160 11.04 -0.61 -3.91
C GLY A 160 10.20 0.23 -2.96
N PHE A 161 9.59 1.26 -3.52
CA PHE A 161 8.61 2.10 -2.83
C PHE A 161 7.46 2.48 -3.76
N TRP A 162 6.35 2.94 -3.20
CA TRP A 162 5.26 3.57 -3.95
C TRP A 162 4.71 4.77 -3.20
N LEU A 163 4.40 5.84 -3.92
CA LEU A 163 3.78 7.05 -3.38
C LEU A 163 2.28 7.04 -3.66
N TRP A 164 1.47 7.22 -2.61
CA TRP A 164 0.02 7.12 -2.68
C TRP A 164 -0.67 8.29 -1.93
N PRO A 165 -1.76 8.88 -2.46
CA PRO A 165 -2.43 10.04 -1.83
C PRO A 165 -3.33 9.66 -0.64
N ARG A 166 -3.29 8.41 -0.19
CA ARG A 166 -4.06 7.85 0.92
C ARG A 166 -3.27 6.70 1.55
N SER A 167 -3.71 6.23 2.72
CA SER A 167 -3.14 5.01 3.33
C SER A 167 -3.24 3.83 2.36
N ALA A 168 -2.26 2.93 2.42
CA ALA A 168 -2.09 1.83 1.51
C ALA A 168 -3.31 0.92 1.47
N ASN A 169 -3.78 0.69 0.26
CA ASN A 169 -4.71 -0.37 -0.08
C ASN A 169 -3.95 -1.49 -0.81
N ARG A 170 -4.66 -2.58 -1.16
CA ARG A 170 -4.09 -3.72 -1.88
C ARG A 170 -3.39 -3.32 -3.19
N GLU A 171 -3.98 -2.38 -3.93
CA GLU A 171 -3.43 -1.86 -5.18
C GLU A 171 -2.09 -1.16 -4.97
N ALA A 172 -2.01 -0.22 -4.04
CA ALA A 172 -0.78 0.52 -3.75
C ALA A 172 0.33 -0.39 -3.21
N ILE A 173 -0.02 -1.40 -2.40
CA ILE A 173 0.92 -2.45 -1.97
C ILE A 173 1.44 -3.23 -3.17
N GLY A 174 0.54 -3.64 -4.07
CA GLY A 174 0.91 -4.38 -5.27
C GLY A 174 1.83 -3.59 -6.19
N LEU A 175 1.61 -2.29 -6.34
CA LEU A 175 2.48 -1.39 -7.09
C LEU A 175 3.87 -1.26 -6.44
N CYS A 176 3.94 -1.17 -5.11
CA CYS A 176 5.21 -1.18 -4.38
C CYS A 176 5.98 -2.50 -4.60
N ILE A 177 5.28 -3.64 -4.56
CA ILE A 177 5.90 -4.95 -4.80
C ILE A 177 6.39 -5.05 -6.25
N GLN A 178 5.56 -4.68 -7.24
CA GLN A 178 5.98 -4.64 -8.65
C GLN A 178 7.24 -3.79 -8.86
N HIS A 179 7.29 -2.61 -8.24
CA HIS A 179 8.46 -1.73 -8.30
C HIS A 179 9.71 -2.37 -7.67
N ALA A 180 9.55 -3.13 -6.58
CA ALA A 180 10.65 -3.84 -5.93
C ALA A 180 11.17 -5.03 -6.75
N ILE A 181 10.27 -5.77 -7.41
CA ILE A 181 10.66 -6.93 -8.23
C ILE A 181 11.40 -6.47 -9.49
N ARG A 182 11.00 -5.33 -10.09
CA ARG A 182 11.53 -4.86 -11.38
C ARG A 182 12.97 -4.32 -11.29
N PRO A 183 13.81 -4.57 -12.31
CA PRO A 183 15.04 -3.81 -12.53
C PRO A 183 14.75 -2.31 -12.63
N LYS A 184 15.52 -1.51 -11.91
CA LYS A 184 15.32 -0.06 -11.79
C LYS A 184 16.27 0.75 -12.68
N ALA A 185 17.05 0.12 -13.56
CA ALA A 185 17.94 0.83 -14.48
C ALA A 185 17.26 2.00 -15.24
N ALA A 186 16.10 1.76 -15.87
CA ALA A 186 15.36 2.80 -16.59
C ALA A 186 14.79 3.87 -15.63
N TYR A 187 14.35 3.46 -14.45
CA TYR A 187 13.84 4.36 -13.41
C TYR A 187 14.93 5.29 -12.86
N PHE A 188 16.11 4.73 -12.63
CA PHE A 188 17.32 5.45 -12.23
C PHE A 188 17.79 6.41 -13.31
N GLN A 189 17.75 5.99 -14.59
CA GLN A 189 18.07 6.86 -15.71
C GLN A 189 17.09 8.05 -15.79
N LYS A 190 15.78 7.83 -15.66
CA LYS A 190 14.75 8.89 -15.66
C LYS A 190 15.09 9.98 -14.63
N PHE A 191 15.50 9.59 -13.42
CA PHE A 191 15.76 10.52 -12.33
C PHE A 191 17.22 10.95 -12.18
N GLY A 192 18.14 10.41 -12.98
CA GLY A 192 19.58 10.67 -12.87
C GLY A 192 20.18 10.14 -11.56
N ILE A 193 19.74 8.95 -11.12
CA ILE A 193 20.16 8.33 -9.85
C ILE A 193 21.24 7.28 -10.15
N GLU A 194 22.39 7.40 -9.49
CA GLU A 194 23.40 6.35 -9.49
C GLU A 194 23.28 5.52 -8.21
N ALA A 195 22.74 4.30 -8.29
CA ALA A 195 22.57 3.43 -7.14
C ALA A 195 22.66 1.95 -7.54
N THR A 196 22.90 1.08 -6.56
CA THR A 196 22.84 -0.37 -6.76
C THR A 196 21.41 -0.78 -7.12
N ASP A 197 21.23 -1.42 -8.27
CA ASP A 197 19.94 -1.96 -8.69
C ASP A 197 19.66 -3.30 -8.00
N ALA A 198 19.14 -3.23 -6.78
CA ALA A 198 18.65 -4.40 -6.05
C ALA A 198 17.20 -4.68 -6.46
N PHE A 199 16.94 -5.83 -7.08
CA PHE A 199 15.62 -6.23 -7.54
C PHE A 199 15.42 -7.75 -7.38
N GLY A 200 14.17 -8.18 -7.53
CA GLY A 200 13.80 -9.59 -7.54
C GLY A 200 12.57 -9.89 -6.69
N ARG A 201 12.03 -11.09 -6.89
CA ARG A 201 10.83 -11.59 -6.26
C ARG A 201 11.10 -12.02 -4.81
N PRO A 202 10.41 -11.45 -3.81
CA PRO A 202 10.53 -11.93 -2.44
C PRO A 202 9.85 -13.30 -2.28
N GLU A 203 10.44 -14.20 -1.50
CA GLU A 203 9.78 -15.45 -1.13
C GLU A 203 8.72 -15.24 -0.05
N ARG A 204 9.04 -14.37 0.93
CA ARG A 204 8.14 -14.03 2.04
C ARG A 204 8.02 -12.55 2.21
N ILE A 205 6.79 -12.07 2.36
CA ILE A 205 6.47 -10.70 2.74
C ILE A 205 5.89 -10.71 4.14
N ILE A 206 6.59 -10.06 5.06
CA ILE A 206 6.20 -9.90 6.46
C ILE A 206 5.50 -8.56 6.61
N SER A 207 4.32 -8.59 7.24
CA SER A 207 3.58 -7.38 7.59
C SER A 207 3.37 -7.27 9.10
N ASP A 208 3.60 -6.07 9.63
CA ASP A 208 3.27 -5.70 11.01
C ASP A 208 1.80 -5.31 11.18
N ARG A 209 1.13 -4.95 10.09
CA ARG A 209 -0.25 -4.46 10.10
C ARG A 209 -1.20 -5.61 9.79
N ALA A 210 -2.06 -5.94 10.75
CA ALA A 210 -3.07 -6.98 10.60
C ALA A 210 -4.02 -6.72 9.40
N ALA A 211 -4.33 -5.45 9.11
CA ALA A 211 -5.16 -5.09 7.96
C ALA A 211 -4.50 -5.45 6.61
N TRP A 212 -3.19 -5.26 6.50
CA TRP A 212 -2.42 -5.58 5.30
C TRP A 212 -2.19 -7.06 5.13
N TYR A 213 -1.88 -7.75 6.23
CA TYR A 213 -1.83 -9.21 6.22
C TYR A 213 -3.17 -9.77 5.71
N LYS A 214 -4.30 -9.29 6.25
CA LYS A 214 -5.64 -9.68 5.77
C LYS A 214 -5.90 -9.33 4.31
N SER A 215 -5.40 -8.19 3.81
CA SER A 215 -5.64 -7.79 2.41
C SER A 215 -4.82 -8.59 1.39
N LEU A 216 -3.74 -9.26 1.83
CA LEU A 216 -2.82 -10.00 0.97
C LEU A 216 -2.87 -11.51 1.15
N GLN A 217 -3.21 -12.02 2.34
CA GLN A 217 -3.17 -13.46 2.66
C GLN A 217 -4.01 -14.33 1.72
N ASP A 218 -5.14 -13.79 1.23
CA ASP A 218 -6.09 -14.52 0.37
C ASP A 218 -5.86 -14.22 -1.13
N ASN A 219 -4.75 -13.55 -1.47
CA ASN A 219 -4.42 -13.21 -2.84
C ASN A 219 -3.80 -14.41 -3.56
N LYS A 220 -4.63 -15.21 -4.24
CA LYS A 220 -4.19 -16.35 -5.08
C LYS A 220 -3.07 -16.01 -6.06
N CYS A 221 -3.03 -14.78 -6.57
CA CYS A 221 -1.97 -14.42 -7.52
C CYS A 221 -0.59 -14.31 -6.86
N LEU A 222 -0.52 -14.07 -5.54
CA LEU A 222 0.75 -14.17 -4.80
C LEU A 222 1.19 -15.62 -4.69
N GLU A 223 0.26 -16.57 -4.54
CA GLU A 223 0.55 -18.00 -4.53
C GLU A 223 1.10 -18.46 -5.89
N ASP A 224 0.52 -17.99 -6.99
CA ASP A 224 1.02 -18.25 -8.35
C ASP A 224 2.47 -17.74 -8.53
N LEU A 225 2.77 -16.58 -7.93
CA LEU A 225 4.11 -16.03 -7.86
C LEU A 225 4.99 -16.69 -6.79
N ARG A 226 4.49 -17.68 -6.04
CA ARG A 226 5.21 -18.33 -4.92
C ARG A 226 5.72 -17.33 -3.88
N ILE A 227 4.92 -16.30 -3.59
CA ILE A 227 5.15 -15.29 -2.56
C ILE A 227 4.23 -15.61 -1.39
N THR A 228 4.80 -15.92 -0.23
CA THR A 228 4.03 -16.18 0.99
C THR A 228 3.91 -14.89 1.80
N VAL A 229 2.73 -14.62 2.34
CA VAL A 229 2.51 -13.46 3.21
C VAL A 229 2.32 -13.94 4.63
N GLU A 230 3.11 -13.40 5.56
CA GLU A 230 3.13 -13.84 6.95
C GLU A 230 2.91 -12.65 7.90
N PRO A 231 2.17 -12.84 9.01
CA PRO A 231 2.18 -11.86 10.07
C PRO A 231 3.53 -11.93 10.80
N ARG A 232 4.02 -10.82 11.34
CA ARG A 232 5.28 -10.85 12.11
C ARG A 232 5.18 -11.79 13.33
N ARG A 233 6.13 -12.71 13.46
CA ARG A 233 6.26 -13.74 14.52
C ARG A 233 7.63 -13.77 15.20
N GLY A 234 8.24 -12.61 15.41
CA GLY A 234 9.48 -12.48 16.19
C GLY A 234 10.69 -12.03 15.38
N GLU A 235 10.50 -11.79 14.09
CA GLU A 235 11.51 -11.25 13.19
C GLU A 235 11.97 -9.85 13.64
N PRO A 236 13.24 -9.49 13.39
CA PRO A 236 13.75 -8.15 13.67
C PRO A 236 12.88 -7.10 12.98
N HIS A 237 12.31 -6.21 13.76
CA HIS A 237 11.46 -5.16 13.22
C HIS A 237 12.31 -4.17 12.40
N ILE A 238 12.01 -4.04 11.11
CA ILE A 238 12.69 -3.11 10.19
C ILE A 238 12.26 -1.63 10.41
N ARG A 239 11.49 -1.33 11.47
CA ARG A 239 11.02 0.03 11.78
C ARG A 239 12.12 1.08 11.72
N GLY A 240 13.33 0.72 12.16
CA GLY A 240 14.47 1.63 12.13
C GLY A 240 14.86 2.11 10.73
N VAL A 241 14.69 1.28 9.69
CA VAL A 241 14.96 1.66 8.30
C VAL A 241 13.86 2.57 7.78
N VAL A 242 12.60 2.26 8.08
CA VAL A 242 11.43 3.08 7.68
C VAL A 242 11.47 4.44 8.38
N GLU A 243 11.79 4.48 9.67
CA GLU A 243 12.00 5.70 10.45
C GLU A 243 13.20 6.51 9.92
N ARG A 244 14.28 5.84 9.50
CA ARG A 244 15.42 6.51 8.84
C ARG A 244 14.97 7.13 7.53
N LEU A 245 14.29 6.37 6.67
CA LEU A 245 13.78 6.85 5.40
C LEU A 245 12.86 8.04 5.60
N GLN A 246 11.84 7.93 6.46
CA GLN A 246 10.92 9.02 6.77
C GLN A 246 11.68 10.24 7.32
N GLY A 247 12.60 10.02 8.26
CA GLY A 247 13.42 11.08 8.82
C GLY A 247 14.26 11.80 7.76
N SER A 248 14.88 11.05 6.85
CA SER A 248 15.69 11.58 5.75
C SER A 248 14.82 12.29 4.71
N ILE A 249 13.68 11.73 4.31
CA ILE A 249 12.73 12.37 3.39
C ILE A 249 12.28 13.69 4.00
N ASN A 250 11.79 13.68 5.24
CA ASN A 250 11.33 14.89 5.91
C ASN A 250 12.46 15.91 6.08
N GLN A 251 13.70 15.47 6.30
CA GLN A 251 14.86 16.37 6.36
C GLN A 251 15.15 17.04 5.01
N GLN A 252 15.06 16.31 3.90
CA GLN A 252 15.28 16.89 2.57
C GLN A 252 14.12 17.81 2.18
N LEU A 253 12.89 17.36 2.42
CA LEU A 253 11.68 18.12 2.12
C LEU A 253 11.50 19.36 3.00
N ARG A 254 12.05 19.37 4.23
CA ARG A 254 12.13 20.58 5.09
C ARG A 254 12.85 21.76 4.44
N LYS A 255 13.68 21.52 3.42
CA LYS A 255 14.35 22.56 2.63
C LYS A 255 13.43 23.19 1.56
N GLY A 256 12.31 22.53 1.24
CA GLY A 256 11.29 23.02 0.30
C GLY A 256 10.20 23.87 0.96
N ARG A 257 9.44 24.62 0.14
CA ARG A 257 8.25 25.37 0.57
C ARG A 257 7.03 24.42 0.64
N GLY A 258 6.08 24.66 1.55
CA GLY A 258 4.84 23.85 1.67
C GLY A 258 4.84 22.75 2.76
N ARG A 259 5.77 22.82 3.71
CA ARG A 259 5.89 21.84 4.80
C ARG A 259 4.70 21.88 5.77
N THR A 260 4.23 20.72 6.23
CA THR A 260 3.14 20.66 7.22
C THR A 260 3.60 20.38 8.65
N GLY A 261 4.85 19.98 8.85
CA GLY A 261 5.38 19.56 10.17
C GLY A 261 4.75 18.25 10.69
N ARG A 262 5.31 17.69 11.76
CA ARG A 262 4.81 16.42 12.35
C ARG A 262 3.53 16.58 13.17
N SER A 263 3.26 17.80 13.63
CA SER A 263 2.07 18.14 14.40
C SER A 263 1.67 19.60 14.16
N PRO A 264 0.42 19.99 14.46
CA PRO A 264 0.00 21.39 14.41
C PRO A 264 0.89 22.31 15.25
N ALA A 265 1.40 21.83 16.39
CA ALA A 265 2.34 22.56 17.25
C ALA A 265 3.74 22.74 16.61
N ASP A 266 4.22 21.74 15.86
CA ASP A 266 5.49 21.80 15.09
C ASP A 266 5.36 22.70 13.84
N ARG A 267 4.14 22.85 13.31
CA ARG A 267 3.83 23.72 12.16
C ARG A 267 3.81 25.21 12.55
N GLY A 268 3.31 25.53 13.75
CA GLY A 268 3.05 26.91 14.16
C GLY A 268 2.11 27.63 13.19
N GLU A 269 2.41 28.90 12.89
CA GLU A 269 1.66 29.75 11.96
C GLU A 269 2.07 29.60 10.48
N TYR A 270 2.89 28.60 10.14
CA TYR A 270 3.37 28.45 8.76
C TYR A 270 2.23 28.08 7.79
N PRO A 271 1.95 28.90 6.74
CA PRO A 271 0.88 28.64 5.79
C PRO A 271 1.33 27.56 4.79
N ALA A 272 1.22 26.30 5.21
CA ALA A 272 1.67 25.13 4.45
C ALA A 272 0.94 24.99 3.12
N GLU A 273 -0.37 25.26 3.13
CA GLU A 273 -1.25 25.13 1.97
C GLU A 273 -0.93 26.18 0.90
N GLU A 274 -0.80 27.45 1.30
CA GLU A 274 -0.45 28.56 0.39
C GLU A 274 0.96 28.47 -0.18
N ARG A 275 1.85 27.73 0.48
CA ARG A 275 3.26 27.58 0.09
C ARG A 275 3.58 26.23 -0.56
N ALA A 276 2.60 25.34 -0.67
CA ALA A 276 2.77 24.07 -1.38
C ALA A 276 3.07 24.34 -2.86
N CYS A 277 4.20 23.81 -3.33
CA CYS A 277 4.67 24.09 -4.69
C CYS A 277 5.35 22.90 -5.36
N LEU A 278 5.39 21.74 -4.69
CA LEU A 278 6.08 20.56 -5.20
C LEU A 278 5.11 19.61 -5.87
N THR A 279 5.39 19.29 -7.13
CA THR A 279 4.59 18.32 -7.90
C THR A 279 4.83 16.90 -7.43
N TYR A 280 3.93 15.97 -7.79
CA TYR A 280 4.12 14.55 -7.49
C TYR A 280 5.47 14.02 -8.01
N GLU A 281 5.85 14.35 -9.24
CA GLU A 281 7.12 13.90 -9.83
C GLU A 281 8.34 14.44 -9.09
N GLN A 282 8.30 15.69 -8.62
CA GLN A 282 9.39 16.27 -7.82
C GLN A 282 9.52 15.55 -6.47
N ILE A 283 8.39 15.22 -5.84
CA ILE A 283 8.39 14.46 -4.58
C ILE A 283 8.86 13.03 -4.82
N GLU A 284 8.40 12.37 -5.89
CA GLU A 284 8.83 11.05 -6.29
C GLU A 284 10.35 10.99 -6.48
N LYS A 285 10.91 11.95 -7.24
CA LYS A 285 12.37 12.07 -7.43
C LYS A 285 13.10 12.23 -6.10
N ALA A 286 12.60 13.09 -5.21
CA ALA A 286 13.22 13.32 -3.90
C ALA A 286 13.19 12.06 -3.02
N VAL A 287 12.08 11.33 -3.02
CA VAL A 287 11.93 10.06 -2.31
C VAL A 287 12.82 8.99 -2.91
N ALA A 288 12.91 8.89 -4.24
CA ALA A 288 13.77 7.92 -4.93
C ALA A 288 15.25 8.13 -4.60
N ILE A 289 15.75 9.36 -4.66
CA ILE A 289 17.12 9.70 -4.25
C ILE A 289 17.33 9.33 -2.78
N THR A 290 16.37 9.67 -1.92
CA THR A 290 16.50 9.40 -0.48
C THR A 290 16.51 7.91 -0.17
N ALA A 291 15.64 7.12 -0.82
CA ALA A 291 15.57 5.68 -0.63
C ALA A 291 16.81 4.98 -1.20
N PHE A 292 17.08 5.17 -2.48
CA PHE A 292 18.05 4.36 -3.22
C PHE A 292 19.49 4.88 -3.13
N ARG A 293 19.72 6.19 -3.00
CA ARG A 293 21.07 6.74 -2.87
C ARG A 293 21.46 6.97 -1.42
N ILE A 294 20.61 7.62 -0.62
CA ILE A 294 20.97 8.02 0.75
C ILE A 294 20.78 6.85 1.73
N CYS A 295 19.59 6.26 1.81
CA CYS A 295 19.30 5.21 2.80
C CYS A 295 20.04 3.91 2.47
N ASN A 296 20.01 3.49 1.20
CA ASN A 296 20.72 2.29 0.75
C ASN A 296 22.23 2.49 0.60
N GLY A 297 22.67 3.66 0.12
CA GLY A 297 24.06 3.93 -0.23
C GLY A 297 24.92 4.55 0.88
N GLU A 298 24.33 4.97 2.01
CA GLU A 298 25.09 5.55 3.13
C GLU A 298 24.95 4.73 4.42
N MET A 299 26.03 4.71 5.20
CA MET A 299 26.09 3.98 6.47
C MET A 299 25.04 4.51 7.46
N ASP A 300 24.24 3.60 8.01
CA ASP A 300 23.38 3.89 9.15
C ASP A 300 24.24 4.04 10.40
N LYS A 301 24.20 5.20 11.06
CA LYS A 301 24.96 5.44 12.30
C LYS A 301 24.53 4.52 13.44
N LYS A 302 23.25 4.11 13.50
CA LYS A 302 22.71 3.26 14.58
C LYS A 302 23.10 1.80 14.39
N THR A 303 22.90 1.26 13.19
CA THR A 303 23.17 -0.16 12.89
C THR A 303 24.59 -0.40 12.37
N ARG A 304 25.32 0.65 11.98
CA ARG A 304 26.65 0.61 11.32
C ARG A 304 26.68 -0.22 10.03
N LYS A 305 25.51 -0.46 9.44
CA LYS A 305 25.34 -1.17 8.16
C LYS A 305 25.28 -0.16 7.02
N ARG A 306 25.79 -0.54 5.85
CA ARG A 306 25.57 0.14 4.58
C ARG A 306 24.80 -0.83 3.68
N PRO A 307 23.48 -0.64 3.45
CA PRO A 307 22.63 -1.67 2.87
C PRO A 307 23.09 -2.18 1.49
N ASP A 308 23.60 -1.30 0.64
CA ASP A 308 24.15 -1.67 -0.68
C ASP A 308 25.37 -2.62 -0.58
N LEU A 309 26.26 -2.40 0.38
CA LEU A 309 27.40 -3.30 0.62
C LEU A 309 26.97 -4.62 1.24
N GLU A 310 26.00 -4.59 2.16
CA GLU A 310 25.43 -5.83 2.71
C GLU A 310 24.70 -6.64 1.62
N TRP A 311 23.96 -5.97 0.74
CA TRP A 311 23.37 -6.59 -0.44
C TRP A 311 24.44 -7.23 -1.32
N ALA A 312 25.49 -6.49 -1.69
CA ALA A 312 26.57 -7.02 -2.53
C ALA A 312 27.28 -8.24 -1.92
N LYS A 313 27.47 -8.28 -0.59
CA LYS A 313 28.08 -9.44 0.11
C LYS A 313 27.25 -10.73 -0.03
N HIS A 314 25.93 -10.60 -0.12
CA HIS A 314 24.99 -11.72 -0.12
C HIS A 314 24.32 -11.95 -1.48
N ALA A 315 24.52 -11.07 -2.47
CA ALA A 315 23.89 -11.12 -3.78
C ALA A 315 24.15 -12.44 -4.52
N THR A 316 25.34 -13.03 -4.37
CA THR A 316 25.69 -14.32 -4.98
C THR A 316 24.93 -15.51 -4.41
N ARG A 317 24.27 -15.35 -3.26
CA ARG A 317 23.43 -16.38 -2.63
C ARG A 317 21.96 -16.28 -3.04
N ILE A 318 21.57 -15.26 -3.81
CA ILE A 318 20.21 -15.09 -4.29
C ILE A 318 19.91 -16.23 -5.29
N PRO A 319 18.88 -17.05 -5.07
CA PRO A 319 18.47 -18.05 -6.04
C PRO A 319 18.04 -17.39 -7.36
N GLU A 320 18.51 -17.91 -8.49
CA GLU A 320 18.29 -17.33 -9.83
C GLU A 320 16.80 -17.16 -10.17
N HIS A 321 15.95 -18.10 -9.76
CA HIS A 321 14.50 -18.07 -9.97
C HIS A 321 13.76 -16.93 -9.20
N LEU A 322 14.45 -16.20 -8.32
CA LEU A 322 13.95 -14.96 -7.72
C LEU A 322 14.27 -13.74 -8.59
N LEU A 323 15.27 -13.81 -9.45
CA LEU A 323 15.69 -12.73 -10.35
C LEU A 323 15.03 -12.85 -11.73
N VAL A 324 14.75 -14.07 -12.17
CA VAL A 324 14.05 -14.36 -13.42
C VAL A 324 12.57 -14.53 -13.14
N VAL A 325 11.78 -13.49 -13.44
CA VAL A 325 10.35 -13.45 -13.16
C VAL A 325 9.59 -13.06 -14.42
N ASP A 326 8.45 -13.71 -14.65
CA ASP A 326 7.50 -13.29 -15.68
C ASP A 326 6.82 -11.98 -15.25
N TRP A 327 7.20 -10.88 -15.91
CA TRP A 327 6.70 -9.54 -15.61
C TRP A 327 5.21 -9.40 -15.86
N GLU A 328 4.68 -10.09 -16.88
CA GLU A 328 3.26 -10.03 -17.19
C GLU A 328 2.47 -10.72 -16.07
N ALA A 329 2.93 -11.89 -15.63
CA ALA A 329 2.34 -12.58 -14.47
C ALA A 329 2.41 -11.73 -13.20
N VAL A 330 3.55 -11.05 -12.95
CA VAL A 330 3.71 -10.14 -11.81
C VAL A 330 2.75 -8.96 -11.88
N GLN A 331 2.64 -8.30 -13.02
CA GLN A 331 1.72 -7.19 -13.20
C GLN A 331 0.28 -7.64 -12.97
N LEU A 332 -0.14 -8.70 -13.66
CA LEU A 332 -1.47 -9.29 -13.54
C LEU A 332 -1.79 -9.69 -12.10
N ALA A 333 -0.82 -10.13 -11.30
CA ALA A 333 -1.07 -10.58 -9.94
C ALA A 333 -1.62 -9.50 -8.99
N PHE A 334 -1.39 -8.24 -9.33
CA PHE A 334 -1.77 -7.10 -8.48
C PHE A 334 -2.85 -6.22 -9.09
N LEU A 335 -3.27 -6.47 -10.33
CA LEU A 335 -4.38 -5.75 -10.93
C LEU A 335 -5.72 -6.12 -10.25
N PRO A 336 -6.58 -5.13 -9.94
CA PRO A 336 -7.96 -5.38 -9.54
C PRO A 336 -8.67 -6.28 -10.53
N GLU A 337 -9.33 -7.31 -10.01
CA GLU A 337 -10.14 -8.23 -10.79
C GLU A 337 -11.62 -7.90 -10.61
N HIS A 338 -12.33 -7.84 -11.72
CA HIS A 338 -13.75 -7.59 -11.82
C HIS A 338 -14.40 -8.65 -12.70
N THR A 339 -15.68 -8.91 -12.46
CA THR A 339 -16.48 -9.80 -13.29
C THR A 339 -17.40 -8.95 -14.14
N GLY A 340 -17.37 -9.15 -15.47
CA GLY A 340 -18.15 -8.37 -16.42
C GLY A 340 -18.75 -9.23 -17.53
N ARG A 341 -19.66 -8.65 -18.32
CA ARG A 341 -20.25 -9.31 -19.49
C ARG A 341 -19.81 -8.61 -20.77
N LEU A 342 -19.56 -9.40 -21.81
CA LEU A 342 -19.31 -8.89 -23.15
C LEU A 342 -20.63 -8.42 -23.77
N SER A 343 -20.72 -7.12 -24.09
CA SER A 343 -21.85 -6.55 -24.82
C SER A 343 -21.66 -6.68 -26.33
N SER A 344 -22.68 -6.33 -27.12
CA SER A 344 -22.56 -6.29 -28.59
C SER A 344 -21.49 -5.32 -29.09
N LYS A 345 -21.20 -4.25 -28.32
CA LYS A 345 -20.19 -3.23 -28.64
C LYS A 345 -18.79 -3.57 -28.11
N GLY A 346 -18.68 -4.52 -27.18
CA GLY A 346 -17.44 -4.83 -26.46
C GLY A 346 -17.61 -4.84 -24.94
N ILE A 347 -16.51 -4.74 -24.22
CA ILE A 347 -16.48 -4.78 -22.75
C ILE A 347 -16.43 -3.34 -22.22
N PRO A 348 -17.42 -2.89 -21.43
CA PRO A 348 -17.40 -1.55 -20.85
C PRO A 348 -16.51 -1.51 -19.59
N ALA A 349 -15.59 -0.55 -19.51
CA ALA A 349 -14.81 -0.24 -18.30
C ALA A 349 -14.34 1.23 -18.32
N PHE A 350 -14.29 1.91 -17.17
CA PHE A 350 -13.89 3.33 -17.04
C PHE A 350 -14.65 4.30 -17.99
N GLY A 351 -15.90 3.99 -18.35
CA GLY A 351 -16.65 4.78 -19.35
C GLY A 351 -16.20 4.58 -20.81
N LEU A 352 -15.23 3.71 -21.04
CA LEU A 352 -14.72 3.32 -22.36
C LEU A 352 -15.24 1.93 -22.74
N THR A 353 -15.10 1.60 -24.03
CA THR A 353 -15.40 0.26 -24.57
C THR A 353 -14.12 -0.38 -25.07
N TYR A 354 -13.89 -1.64 -24.72
CA TYR A 354 -12.70 -2.42 -25.08
C TYR A 354 -13.10 -3.59 -25.96
N TRP A 355 -12.47 -3.69 -27.13
CA TRP A 355 -12.64 -4.80 -28.06
C TRP A 355 -11.57 -4.76 -29.15
N ASN A 356 -11.17 -5.94 -29.63
CA ASN A 356 -10.43 -6.08 -30.87
C ASN A 356 -11.05 -7.22 -31.69
N GLY A 357 -11.64 -6.88 -32.84
CA GLY A 357 -12.26 -7.87 -33.73
C GLY A 357 -11.27 -8.70 -34.55
N ASP A 358 -10.03 -8.23 -34.66
CA ASP A 358 -8.99 -8.87 -35.48
C ASP A 358 -8.24 -9.96 -34.70
N ASP A 359 -8.39 -10.02 -33.37
CA ASP A 359 -7.76 -11.05 -32.54
C ASP A 359 -8.61 -12.33 -32.54
N PRO A 360 -8.12 -13.45 -33.12
CA PRO A 360 -8.87 -14.71 -33.19
C PRO A 360 -9.28 -15.25 -31.81
N ARG A 361 -8.53 -14.90 -30.76
CA ARG A 361 -8.77 -15.31 -29.37
C ARG A 361 -10.00 -14.64 -28.77
N LEU A 362 -10.37 -13.48 -29.30
CA LEU A 362 -11.56 -12.74 -28.87
C LEU A 362 -12.80 -13.12 -29.69
N ALA A 363 -12.64 -13.64 -30.91
CA ALA A 363 -13.76 -14.09 -31.73
C ALA A 363 -14.61 -15.18 -31.06
N GLU A 364 -13.98 -16.15 -30.38
CA GLU A 364 -14.66 -17.20 -29.61
C GLU A 364 -15.51 -16.62 -28.47
N LEU A 365 -14.98 -15.62 -27.76
CA LEU A 365 -15.69 -14.92 -26.68
C LEU A 365 -16.93 -14.19 -27.22
N TYR A 366 -16.82 -13.59 -28.41
CA TYR A 366 -17.95 -12.89 -29.05
C TYR A 366 -19.07 -13.83 -29.47
N ALA A 367 -18.73 -14.99 -30.02
CA ALA A 367 -19.70 -16.02 -30.39
C ALA A 367 -20.48 -16.54 -29.17
N ASN A 368 -19.83 -16.60 -28.01
CA ASN A 368 -20.43 -17.03 -26.74
C ASN A 368 -20.88 -15.85 -25.84
N ARG A 369 -21.06 -14.65 -26.40
CA ARG A 369 -21.41 -13.45 -25.62
C ARG A 369 -22.67 -13.67 -24.76
N GLY A 370 -22.62 -13.22 -23.51
CA GLY A 370 -23.74 -13.25 -22.57
C GLY A 370 -24.02 -14.59 -21.88
N ARG A 371 -23.32 -15.68 -22.25
CA ARG A 371 -23.49 -17.00 -21.60
C ARG A 371 -22.82 -17.07 -20.23
N GLU A 372 -21.61 -16.53 -20.12
CA GLU A 372 -20.81 -16.54 -18.90
C GLU A 372 -20.28 -15.14 -18.58
N ALA A 373 -20.00 -14.93 -17.29
CA ALA A 373 -19.37 -13.72 -16.84
C ALA A 373 -17.84 -13.86 -16.96
N LEU A 374 -17.21 -12.90 -17.62
CA LEU A 374 -15.79 -12.89 -17.88
C LEU A 374 -15.03 -12.27 -16.70
N ARG A 375 -13.89 -12.85 -16.36
CA ARG A 375 -12.96 -12.27 -15.39
C ARG A 375 -12.07 -11.27 -16.12
N ILE A 376 -12.08 -10.03 -15.63
CA ILE A 376 -11.42 -8.89 -16.24
C ILE A 376 -10.48 -8.27 -15.21
N LYS A 377 -9.22 -8.08 -15.58
CA LYS A 377 -8.25 -7.31 -14.81
C LYS A 377 -8.04 -5.96 -15.47
N VAL A 378 -8.01 -4.93 -14.64
CA VAL A 378 -7.90 -3.54 -15.08
C VAL A 378 -6.70 -2.86 -14.46
N ASN A 379 -6.00 -2.04 -15.24
CA ASN A 379 -4.91 -1.20 -14.72
C ASN A 379 -5.39 0.25 -14.65
N ARG A 380 -5.52 0.81 -13.44
CA ARG A 380 -5.95 2.20 -13.28
C ARG A 380 -4.86 3.21 -13.67
N ASN A 381 -3.61 2.77 -13.72
CA ASN A 381 -2.50 3.60 -14.17
C ASN A 381 -2.31 3.55 -15.70
N ASP A 382 -3.04 2.67 -16.40
CA ASP A 382 -3.00 2.56 -17.85
C ASP A 382 -4.33 1.98 -18.36
N VAL A 383 -5.24 2.86 -18.80
CA VAL A 383 -6.55 2.51 -19.35
C VAL A 383 -6.52 2.26 -20.87
N SER A 384 -5.34 2.16 -21.49
CA SER A 384 -5.24 1.85 -22.93
C SER A 384 -5.71 0.44 -23.28
N HIS A 385 -5.68 -0.48 -22.31
CA HIS A 385 -6.09 -1.87 -22.48
C HIS A 385 -6.59 -2.47 -21.17
N ILE A 386 -7.33 -3.57 -21.29
CA ILE A 386 -7.74 -4.44 -20.19
C ILE A 386 -7.25 -5.86 -20.44
N TYR A 387 -7.29 -6.70 -19.41
CA TYR A 387 -6.93 -8.11 -19.50
C TYR A 387 -8.16 -8.97 -19.26
N VAL A 388 -8.48 -9.87 -20.18
CA VAL A 388 -9.63 -10.76 -20.08
C VAL A 388 -9.15 -12.19 -19.95
N ARG A 389 -9.66 -12.94 -18.96
CA ARG A 389 -9.35 -14.36 -18.83
C ARG A 389 -10.13 -15.15 -19.88
N HIS A 390 -9.43 -15.85 -20.76
CA HIS A 390 -10.05 -16.73 -21.74
C HIS A 390 -10.50 -18.04 -21.06
N PRO A 391 -11.78 -18.44 -21.15
CA PRO A 391 -12.31 -19.61 -20.45
C PRO A 391 -11.73 -20.93 -20.97
N SER A 392 -11.48 -21.03 -22.27
CA SER A 392 -11.02 -22.27 -22.91
C SER A 392 -9.50 -22.49 -22.78
N TRP A 393 -8.72 -21.41 -22.64
CA TRP A 393 -7.25 -21.46 -22.71
C TRP A 393 -6.56 -21.17 -21.38
N ASP A 394 -7.36 -20.76 -20.39
CA ASP A 394 -6.90 -20.37 -19.06
C ASP A 394 -5.69 -19.42 -19.12
N SER A 395 -5.75 -18.44 -20.02
CA SER A 395 -4.73 -17.41 -20.24
C SER A 395 -5.36 -16.02 -20.19
N TRP A 396 -4.58 -15.01 -19.80
CA TRP A 396 -5.02 -13.62 -19.89
C TRP A 396 -4.76 -13.11 -21.31
N VAL A 397 -5.76 -12.44 -21.90
CA VAL A 397 -5.70 -11.85 -23.23
C VAL A 397 -5.80 -10.33 -23.08
N VAL A 398 -4.88 -9.60 -23.71
CA VAL A 398 -4.90 -8.14 -23.75
C VAL A 398 -5.97 -7.68 -24.74
N VAL A 399 -6.85 -6.80 -24.29
CA VAL A 399 -7.93 -6.22 -25.09
C VAL A 399 -7.76 -4.70 -25.10
N PRO A 400 -7.40 -4.09 -26.24
CA PRO A 400 -7.26 -2.64 -26.34
C PRO A 400 -8.62 -1.93 -26.34
N ARG A 401 -8.58 -0.61 -26.20
CA ARG A 401 -9.75 0.23 -26.42
C ARG A 401 -10.28 0.08 -27.85
N ALA A 402 -11.60 0.02 -27.99
CA ALA A 402 -12.28 -0.12 -29.28
C ALA A 402 -12.18 1.14 -30.15
N ASP A 403 -11.85 2.29 -29.56
CA ASP A 403 -11.61 3.56 -30.27
C ASP A 403 -10.23 3.62 -30.96
N GLY A 404 -9.37 2.62 -30.74
CA GLY A 404 -8.03 2.54 -31.34
C GLY A 404 -6.99 3.46 -30.69
N VAL A 405 -7.32 4.16 -29.59
CA VAL A 405 -6.36 5.01 -28.88
C VAL A 405 -5.45 4.14 -28.01
N LEU A 406 -4.18 4.05 -28.38
CA LEU A 406 -3.18 3.24 -27.67
C LEU A 406 -2.32 4.04 -26.68
N THR A 407 -2.49 5.36 -26.62
CA THR A 407 -1.74 6.21 -25.70
C THR A 407 -2.10 5.85 -24.25
N PRO A 408 -1.11 5.52 -23.40
CA PRO A 408 -1.37 5.25 -22.00
C PRO A 408 -1.93 6.50 -21.31
N LEU A 409 -3.01 6.31 -20.57
CA LEU A 409 -3.66 7.35 -19.78
C LEU A 409 -4.08 6.74 -18.45
N THR A 410 -3.94 7.46 -17.35
CA THR A 410 -4.45 7.00 -16.06
C THR A 410 -5.97 7.18 -16.01
N ALA A 411 -6.65 6.37 -15.18
CA ALA A 411 -8.09 6.50 -14.98
C ALA A 411 -8.48 7.89 -14.44
N TRP A 412 -7.62 8.49 -13.62
CA TRP A 412 -7.83 9.82 -13.08
C TRP A 412 -7.69 10.92 -14.14
N GLU A 413 -6.69 10.83 -15.03
CA GLU A 413 -6.56 11.76 -16.14
C GLU A 413 -7.75 11.68 -17.09
N LEU A 414 -8.25 10.45 -17.35
CA LEU A 414 -9.46 10.24 -18.13
C LEU A 414 -10.70 10.86 -17.47
N GLU A 415 -10.88 10.65 -16.17
CA GLU A 415 -11.97 11.27 -15.40
C GLU A 415 -11.90 12.79 -15.46
N ALA A 416 -10.72 13.37 -15.22
CA ALA A 416 -10.51 14.81 -15.30
C ALA A 416 -10.73 15.38 -16.71
N GLN A 417 -10.33 14.66 -17.77
CA GLN A 417 -10.61 15.05 -19.15
C GLN A 417 -12.11 15.04 -19.43
N ASN A 418 -12.81 13.96 -19.05
CA ASN A 418 -14.26 13.84 -19.22
C ASN A 418 -15.01 14.93 -18.45
N GLU A 419 -14.56 15.31 -17.25
CA GLU A 419 -15.14 16.42 -16.49
C GLU A 419 -14.95 17.77 -17.19
N ARG A 420 -13.77 18.03 -17.76
CA ARG A 420 -13.51 19.24 -18.55
C ARG A 420 -14.40 19.29 -19.79
N GLU A 421 -14.48 18.20 -20.54
CA GLU A 421 -15.33 18.10 -21.72
C GLU A 421 -16.82 18.27 -21.36
N ARG A 422 -17.26 17.72 -20.23
CA ARG A 422 -18.63 17.91 -19.72
C ARG A 422 -18.90 19.37 -19.33
N ALA A 423 -17.94 20.03 -18.68
CA ALA A 423 -18.05 21.44 -18.30
C ALA A 423 -18.08 22.35 -19.53
N GLU A 424 -17.27 22.06 -20.55
CA GLU A 424 -17.30 22.78 -21.84
C GLU A 424 -18.59 22.54 -22.63
N ALA A 425 -19.12 21.30 -22.59
CA ALA A 425 -20.38 20.93 -23.21
C ALA A 425 -21.62 21.30 -22.38
N GLU A 426 -21.44 21.87 -21.17
CA GLU A 426 -22.55 22.19 -20.28
C GLU A 426 -23.40 23.31 -20.87
N THR A 427 -24.56 22.93 -21.42
CA THR A 427 -25.51 23.86 -22.00
C THR A 427 -26.17 24.68 -20.88
N SER A 428 -26.11 26.01 -20.98
CA SER A 428 -26.68 26.89 -19.95
C SER A 428 -28.18 26.60 -19.71
N TRP A 429 -28.63 26.79 -18.47
CA TRP A 429 -30.05 26.68 -18.12
C TRP A 429 -30.95 27.60 -18.97
N VAL A 430 -30.42 28.72 -19.45
CA VAL A 430 -31.12 29.65 -20.35
C VAL A 430 -31.36 29.02 -21.73
N GLU A 431 -30.35 28.37 -22.30
CA GLU A 431 -30.47 27.69 -23.60
C GLU A 431 -31.38 26.45 -23.52
N ARG A 432 -31.34 25.72 -22.40
CA ARG A 432 -32.30 24.65 -22.12
C ARG A 432 -33.74 25.19 -21.98
N GLY A 433 -33.90 26.34 -21.32
CA GLY A 433 -35.17 27.06 -21.20
C GLY A 433 -35.74 27.44 -22.57
N LYS A 434 -34.94 28.09 -23.42
CA LYS A 434 -35.33 28.43 -24.80
C LYS A 434 -35.72 27.21 -25.61
N SER A 435 -34.93 26.14 -25.54
CA SER A 435 -35.24 24.88 -26.23
C SER A 435 -36.59 24.31 -25.78
N ARG A 436 -36.90 24.40 -24.47
CA ARG A 436 -38.18 23.95 -23.94
C ARG A 436 -39.33 24.85 -24.35
N GLU A 437 -39.15 26.17 -24.33
CA GLU A 437 -40.14 27.14 -24.82
C GLU A 437 -40.43 26.94 -26.31
N MET A 438 -39.42 26.64 -27.13
CA MET A 438 -39.60 26.33 -28.56
C MET A 438 -40.42 25.05 -28.76
N VAL A 439 -40.16 24.01 -27.96
CA VAL A 439 -40.97 22.78 -27.98
C VAL A 439 -42.39 23.06 -27.52
N ASP A 440 -42.58 23.79 -26.43
CA ASP A 440 -43.90 24.13 -25.90
C ASP A 440 -44.69 25.02 -26.88
N ALA A 441 -44.05 26.00 -27.53
CA ALA A 441 -44.65 26.82 -28.58
C ALA A 441 -45.05 25.99 -29.81
N ALA A 442 -44.21 25.03 -30.22
CA ALA A 442 -44.53 24.11 -31.32
C ALA A 442 -45.66 23.13 -30.97
N LEU A 443 -45.80 22.78 -29.69
CA LEU A 443 -46.86 21.90 -29.18
C LEU A 443 -48.13 22.68 -28.76
N THR A 444 -48.08 24.01 -28.69
CA THR A 444 -49.25 24.84 -28.35
C THR A 444 -50.24 24.78 -29.51
N PRO A 445 -51.47 24.28 -29.28
CA PRO A 445 -52.45 24.16 -30.35
C PRO A 445 -52.85 25.56 -30.86
N THR A 446 -52.76 25.76 -32.18
CA THR A 446 -53.20 27.01 -32.81
C THR A 446 -54.69 27.17 -32.56
N ALA A 447 -55.07 28.23 -31.84
CA ALA A 447 -56.47 28.55 -31.55
C ALA A 447 -57.19 28.88 -32.87
N GLY A 448 -57.88 27.88 -33.44
CA GLY A 448 -58.63 28.06 -34.70
C GLY A 448 -59.10 26.78 -35.39
N ALA A 449 -58.54 25.60 -35.11
CA ALA A 449 -59.00 24.36 -35.73
C ALA A 449 -60.04 23.65 -34.85
N GLY A 450 -61.28 24.14 -34.88
CA GLY A 450 -62.44 23.43 -34.33
C GLY A 450 -62.50 21.99 -34.87
N ARG A 451 -62.49 21.01 -33.95
CA ARG A 451 -62.49 19.57 -34.26
C ARG A 451 -63.83 19.19 -34.91
N LYS A 452 -63.91 19.14 -36.24
CA LYS A 452 -65.08 18.56 -36.94
C LYS A 452 -65.06 17.03 -36.77
N PRO A 453 -66.12 16.40 -36.22
CA PRO A 453 -66.18 14.95 -36.13
C PRO A 453 -66.58 14.38 -37.49
N GLY A 454 -65.71 13.58 -38.14
CA GLY A 454 -66.12 13.02 -39.44
C GLY A 454 -65.19 12.11 -40.22
N HIS A 455 -63.96 11.78 -39.78
CA HIS A 455 -63.11 10.85 -40.54
C HIS A 455 -62.52 9.74 -39.66
N SER A 456 -62.57 8.50 -40.18
CA SER A 456 -61.90 7.33 -39.60
C SER A 456 -60.43 7.66 -39.34
N ARG A 457 -59.93 7.39 -38.11
CA ARG A 457 -58.52 7.60 -37.73
C ARG A 457 -57.54 6.98 -38.74
N LYS A 458 -57.94 5.87 -39.37
CA LYS A 458 -57.15 5.15 -40.38
C LYS A 458 -56.98 5.94 -41.68
N ALA A 459 -58.02 6.65 -42.11
CA ALA A 459 -57.97 7.50 -43.30
C ALA A 459 -57.16 8.79 -43.06
N ALA A 460 -57.30 9.40 -41.90
CA ALA A 460 -56.52 10.60 -41.52
C ALA A 460 -55.02 10.28 -41.38
N SER A 461 -54.68 9.15 -40.76
CA SER A 461 -53.30 8.67 -40.66
C SER A 461 -52.72 8.31 -42.03
N GLY A 462 -53.50 7.63 -42.89
CA GLY A 462 -53.09 7.32 -44.26
C GLY A 462 -52.84 8.57 -45.12
N ALA A 463 -53.68 9.60 -45.00
CA ALA A 463 -53.50 10.87 -45.69
C ALA A 463 -52.27 11.66 -45.20
N LEU A 464 -52.01 11.64 -43.88
CA LEU A 464 -50.80 12.23 -43.32
C LEU A 464 -49.55 11.49 -43.80
N ALA A 465 -49.56 10.16 -43.78
CA ALA A 465 -48.46 9.35 -44.30
C ALA A 465 -48.22 9.62 -45.79
N ALA A 466 -49.27 9.76 -46.60
CA ALA A 466 -49.15 10.11 -48.02
C ALA A 466 -48.59 11.52 -48.23
N ARG A 467 -48.97 12.50 -47.40
CA ARG A 467 -48.43 13.87 -47.46
C ARG A 467 -46.96 13.92 -47.04
N VAL A 468 -46.62 13.29 -45.93
CA VAL A 468 -45.23 13.17 -45.45
C VAL A 468 -44.38 12.43 -46.48
N ALA A 469 -44.89 11.38 -47.12
CA ALA A 469 -44.19 10.68 -48.20
C ALA A 469 -44.05 11.51 -49.49
N GLY A 470 -44.99 12.41 -49.78
CA GLY A 470 -44.94 13.31 -50.94
C GLY A 470 -44.02 14.51 -50.75
N GLU A 471 -43.95 15.04 -49.52
CA GLU A 471 -43.06 16.15 -49.10
C GLU A 471 -41.67 15.68 -48.71
N ALA A 472 -41.51 14.40 -48.36
CA ALA A 472 -40.20 13.80 -48.13
C ALA A 472 -39.34 13.97 -49.40
N PRO A 473 -38.12 14.49 -49.26
CA PRO A 473 -37.23 14.64 -50.41
C PRO A 473 -37.02 13.26 -51.04
N LYS A 474 -37.47 13.10 -52.30
CA LYS A 474 -37.28 11.86 -53.04
C LYS A 474 -35.77 11.59 -53.13
N PRO A 475 -35.29 10.38 -52.79
CA PRO A 475 -33.86 10.09 -52.69
C PRO A 475 -33.08 10.44 -53.96
N HIS A 476 -33.74 10.38 -55.13
CA HIS A 476 -33.17 10.70 -56.44
C HIS A 476 -32.71 12.17 -56.62
N ALA A 477 -33.25 13.16 -55.89
CA ALA A 477 -32.85 14.56 -56.08
C ALA A 477 -31.64 14.97 -55.22
N ALA A 478 -31.52 14.40 -54.01
CA ALA A 478 -30.40 14.69 -53.10
C ALA A 478 -29.15 13.86 -53.44
N GLU A 479 -29.30 12.65 -54.00
CA GLU A 479 -28.16 11.80 -54.41
C GLU A 479 -27.46 12.28 -55.70
N MET A 480 -28.15 12.96 -56.63
CA MET A 480 -27.54 13.42 -57.89
C MET A 480 -26.51 14.55 -57.73
N ALA A 481 -26.59 15.34 -56.65
CA ALA A 481 -25.62 16.39 -56.36
C ALA A 481 -24.36 15.85 -55.65
N LEU A 482 -24.46 14.73 -54.91
CA LEU A 482 -23.33 14.10 -54.22
C LEU A 482 -22.64 13.00 -55.07
N ASN A 483 -23.38 12.28 -55.92
CA ASN A 483 -22.84 11.19 -56.75
C ASN A 483 -22.18 11.64 -58.08
N ARG A 484 -22.10 12.94 -58.37
CA ARG A 484 -21.20 13.43 -59.44
C ARG A 484 -19.72 13.53 -59.01
N LEU A 485 -19.41 13.33 -57.72
CA LEU A 485 -18.07 13.52 -57.17
C LEU A 485 -17.45 12.30 -56.47
N LYS A 486 -18.14 11.16 -56.39
CA LYS A 486 -17.54 9.91 -55.91
C LYS A 486 -18.04 8.72 -56.73
N THR A 487 -17.13 8.18 -57.56
CA THR A 487 -16.98 6.76 -57.95
C THR A 487 -18.16 6.13 -58.71
N SER A 488 -18.10 5.88 -60.03
CA SER A 488 -17.30 4.78 -60.61
C SER A 488 -16.74 3.81 -59.58
N GLY A 489 -17.48 2.72 -59.32
CA GLY A 489 -17.00 1.56 -58.56
C GLY A 489 -17.97 1.05 -57.50
N ASP A 490 -18.95 0.25 -57.94
CA ASP A 490 -19.46 -1.04 -57.40
C ASP A 490 -19.14 -1.35 -55.91
N GLY A 491 -20.05 -1.74 -55.01
CA GLY A 491 -21.41 -2.25 -55.06
C GLY A 491 -21.64 -3.22 -53.88
N LEU A 492 -22.87 -3.28 -53.35
CA LEU A 492 -23.43 -4.27 -52.37
C LEU A 492 -23.08 -4.05 -50.87
N GLY A 493 -23.97 -4.08 -49.88
CA GLY A 493 -25.42 -4.32 -49.81
C GLY A 493 -25.89 -4.52 -48.35
N ARG A 494 -27.01 -3.87 -47.99
CA ARG A 494 -28.04 -4.14 -46.94
C ARG A 494 -27.65 -4.49 -45.48
N LEU A 495 -28.19 -3.70 -44.54
CA LEU A 495 -28.66 -4.13 -43.21
C LEU A 495 -30.16 -3.77 -43.06
N PRO A 496 -30.99 -4.63 -42.42
CA PRO A 496 -32.40 -4.32 -42.13
C PRO A 496 -32.60 -3.62 -40.78
N ALA A 497 -33.85 -3.20 -40.59
CA ALA A 497 -34.37 -2.26 -39.64
C ALA A 497 -34.28 -2.63 -38.15
N VAL A 498 -34.31 -1.56 -37.36
CA VAL A 498 -34.42 -1.42 -35.91
C VAL A 498 -35.86 -1.70 -35.48
N GLU A 499 -36.07 -2.45 -34.40
CA GLU A 499 -37.18 -2.22 -33.47
C GLU A 499 -36.73 -2.46 -32.01
N ASP A 500 -37.27 -1.59 -31.15
CA ASP A 500 -37.51 -1.70 -29.71
C ASP A 500 -36.48 -1.22 -28.66
N CYS A 501 -36.82 -0.01 -28.19
CA CYS A 501 -37.07 0.36 -26.79
C CYS A 501 -35.86 0.48 -25.83
N PHE A 502 -35.60 1.75 -25.51
CA PHE A 502 -34.78 2.20 -24.40
C PHE A 502 -35.49 1.92 -23.07
N ASP A 503 -34.79 1.21 -22.18
CA ASP A 503 -34.90 1.41 -20.74
C ASP A 503 -33.48 1.47 -20.16
N VAL A 504 -33.14 2.63 -19.61
CA VAL A 504 -31.87 2.90 -18.92
C VAL A 504 -32.12 2.72 -17.43
N GLU A 505 -31.54 1.68 -16.82
CA GLU A 505 -31.46 1.57 -15.36
C GLU A 505 -30.22 2.29 -14.80
N PRO A 506 -30.33 2.86 -13.59
CA PRO A 506 -29.34 3.77 -13.03
C PRO A 506 -28.18 3.07 -12.33
N TRP A 507 -26.99 3.65 -12.51
CA TRP A 507 -25.82 3.38 -11.67
C TRP A 507 -25.95 4.15 -10.35
N GLY A 508 -26.04 3.42 -9.24
CA GLY A 508 -26.08 3.95 -7.88
C GLY A 508 -24.74 3.82 -7.16
N ASN A 509 -24.33 4.95 -6.57
CA ASN A 509 -23.20 5.22 -5.69
C ASN A 509 -22.86 4.15 -4.62
N SER A 510 -21.56 3.96 -4.39
CA SER A 510 -20.89 3.97 -3.08
C SER A 510 -19.38 4.13 -3.26
#